data_AF-A0A1I3GJA2-F1
#
_entry.id   AF-A0A1I3GJA2-F1
#
_cell.length_a   1.000
_cell.length_b   1.000
_cell.length_c   1.000
_cell.angle_alpha   90.00
_cell.angle_beta   90.00
_cell.angle_gamma   90.00
#
_symmetry.space_group_name_H-M   'P 1'
#
loop_
_entity.id
_entity.type
_entity.pdbx_description
1 polymer ?
#
loop_
_entity_poly.entity_id
_entity_poly.type
_entity_poly.pdbx_seq_one_letter_code
_entity_poly.pdbx_strand_id
1 'polypeptide(L)'
;MKIEFEEQKDEIIYRVYDFDPKYEEIFQMCFYEKDDRGYTKKYPKHAKYLDRMKERYQENAPLMFDQLGYFAEVPWQLGLKKFCEMLQNSTVNWWLTGSCAACIRGVELNPHDIDIMIDSESVDEITEIFKDYLIEPIISTEGWLTKDFGVIFMDVRIDIASDPAPILDEPEPVDCGPYALKNLEIVDWNGFQIKVPPLKLQFNVNQKRGRFERAKKIKAFMEAKKK
;
A
#
# COMPACT_ATOMS: atom_id res chain seq x y z
N MET A 1 -10.60 19.93 -3.38
CA MET A 1 -10.72 18.66 -4.13
C MET A 1 -12.17 18.24 -4.10
N LYS A 2 -12.77 18.07 -5.27
CA LYS A 2 -14.09 17.47 -5.45
C LYS A 2 -13.95 16.04 -5.94
N ILE A 3 -14.92 15.21 -5.56
CA ILE A 3 -14.99 13.79 -5.88
C ILE A 3 -16.34 13.54 -6.55
N GLU A 4 -16.34 12.73 -7.60
CA GLU A 4 -17.53 12.31 -8.34
C GLU A 4 -17.40 10.82 -8.70
N PHE A 5 -18.54 10.12 -8.70
CA PHE A 5 -18.62 8.71 -9.09
C PHE A 5 -19.51 8.58 -10.32
N GLU A 6 -18.94 8.13 -11.44
CA GLU A 6 -19.68 7.94 -12.68
C GLU A 6 -19.94 6.46 -12.92
N GLU A 7 -21.21 6.08 -12.97
CA GLU A 7 -21.60 4.72 -13.35
C GLU A 7 -21.59 4.54 -14.86
N GLN A 8 -20.85 3.55 -15.32
CA GLN A 8 -20.91 3.04 -16.68
C GLN A 8 -21.55 1.64 -16.66
N LYS A 9 -21.60 0.98 -17.83
CA LYS A 9 -22.28 -0.30 -17.99
C LYS A 9 -21.71 -1.37 -17.05
N ASP A 10 -20.38 -1.56 -17.06
CA ASP A 10 -19.69 -2.62 -16.32
C ASP A 10 -18.68 -2.06 -15.29
N GLU A 11 -18.53 -0.74 -15.24
CA GLU A 11 -17.52 -0.03 -14.46
C GLU A 11 -18.12 1.12 -13.65
N ILE A 12 -17.42 1.49 -12.58
CA ILE A 12 -17.57 2.76 -11.86
C ILE A 12 -16.27 3.54 -12.02
N ILE A 13 -16.38 4.83 -12.32
CA ILE A 13 -15.24 5.74 -12.40
C ILE A 13 -15.21 6.62 -11.17
N TYR A 14 -14.11 6.56 -10.44
CA TYR A 14 -13.81 7.47 -9.34
C TYR A 14 -13.06 8.66 -9.95
N ARG A 15 -13.66 9.84 -9.87
CA ARG A 15 -13.09 11.07 -10.41
C ARG A 15 -12.72 12.03 -9.29
N VAL A 16 -11.51 12.56 -9.37
CA VAL A 16 -11.08 13.71 -8.57
C VAL A 16 -10.82 14.91 -9.48
N TYR A 17 -11.36 16.06 -9.10
CA TYR A 17 -11.26 17.31 -9.88
C TYR A 17 -11.30 18.51 -8.93
N ASP A 18 -11.09 19.73 -9.44
CA ASP A 18 -11.10 20.97 -8.64
C ASP A 18 -10.21 20.84 -7.37
N PHE A 19 -8.96 20.51 -7.62
CA PHE A 19 -7.93 20.23 -6.62
C PHE A 19 -6.76 21.20 -6.77
N ASP A 20 -5.98 21.34 -5.71
CA ASP A 20 -4.73 22.10 -5.73
C ASP A 20 -3.66 21.36 -6.58
N PRO A 21 -2.89 22.05 -7.44
CA PRO A 21 -1.83 21.43 -8.25
C PRO A 21 -0.83 20.58 -7.46
N LYS A 22 -0.66 20.81 -6.15
CA LYS A 22 0.20 19.98 -5.27
C LYS A 22 -0.16 18.49 -5.28
N TYR A 23 -1.38 18.12 -5.68
CA TYR A 23 -1.83 16.73 -5.72
C TYR A 23 -1.52 16.00 -7.03
N GLU A 24 -1.06 16.67 -8.09
CA GLU A 24 -0.87 16.02 -9.40
C GLU A 24 0.13 14.86 -9.36
N GLU A 25 1.27 15.03 -8.69
CA GLU A 25 2.28 13.97 -8.52
C GLU A 25 1.74 12.80 -7.68
N ILE A 26 0.85 13.10 -6.72
CA ILE A 26 0.25 12.10 -5.82
C ILE A 26 -0.76 11.24 -6.58
N PHE A 27 -1.58 11.85 -7.43
CA PHE A 27 -2.50 11.10 -8.29
C PHE A 27 -1.77 10.18 -9.27
N GLN A 28 -0.68 10.66 -9.86
CA GLN A 28 0.17 9.84 -10.72
C GLN A 28 0.80 8.68 -9.96
N MET A 29 1.29 8.92 -8.74
CA MET A 29 1.84 7.89 -7.86
C MET A 29 0.79 6.81 -7.53
N CYS A 30 -0.48 7.19 -7.38
CA CYS A 30 -1.60 6.27 -7.11
C CYS A 30 -2.24 5.66 -8.38
N PHE A 31 -1.61 5.86 -9.55
CA PHE A 31 -2.04 5.37 -10.86
C PHE A 31 -3.41 5.88 -11.31
N TYR A 32 -3.73 7.14 -11.00
CA TYR A 32 -4.87 7.81 -11.61
C TYR A 32 -4.51 8.29 -13.01
N GLU A 33 -5.44 8.09 -13.94
CA GLU A 33 -5.31 8.56 -15.33
C GLU A 33 -5.85 9.99 -15.45
N LYS A 34 -5.06 10.86 -16.09
CA LYS A 34 -5.47 12.25 -16.34
C LYS A 34 -6.33 12.33 -17.61
N ASP A 35 -7.44 13.06 -17.53
CA ASP A 35 -8.25 13.47 -18.67
C ASP A 35 -8.56 14.98 -18.61
N ASP A 36 -9.39 15.47 -19.53
CA ASP A 36 -9.74 16.89 -19.63
C ASP A 36 -10.51 17.44 -18.41
N ARG A 37 -11.05 16.55 -17.56
CA ARG A 37 -11.90 16.90 -16.42
C ARG A 37 -11.20 16.71 -15.07
N GLY A 38 -10.04 16.03 -15.03
CA GLY A 38 -9.30 15.78 -13.81
C GLY A 38 -8.53 14.47 -13.86
N TYR A 39 -8.58 13.72 -12.75
CA TYR A 39 -7.93 12.42 -12.61
C TYR A 39 -8.96 11.35 -12.30
N THR A 40 -8.77 10.16 -12.86
CA THR A 40 -9.73 9.07 -12.77
C THR A 40 -9.08 7.74 -12.42
N LYS A 41 -9.84 6.88 -11.75
CA LYS A 41 -9.53 5.47 -11.58
C LYS A 41 -10.81 4.65 -11.75
N LYS A 42 -10.70 3.49 -12.37
CA LYS A 42 -11.86 2.69 -12.78
C LYS A 42 -11.89 1.40 -11.99
N TYR A 43 -13.10 0.96 -11.62
CA TYR A 43 -13.31 -0.30 -10.92
C TYR A 43 -14.51 -1.05 -11.48
N PRO A 44 -14.57 -2.38 -11.33
CA PRO A 44 -15.74 -3.16 -11.71
C PRO A 44 -16.97 -2.78 -10.88
N LYS A 45 -18.12 -2.59 -11.54
CA LYS A 45 -19.37 -2.22 -10.86
C LYS A 45 -19.90 -3.29 -9.90
N HIS A 46 -19.48 -4.54 -10.11
CA HIS A 46 -19.90 -5.69 -9.32
C HIS A 46 -18.97 -6.00 -8.12
N ALA A 47 -17.99 -5.13 -7.83
CA ALA A 47 -17.16 -5.28 -6.65
C ALA A 47 -18.01 -5.28 -5.37
N LYS A 48 -17.70 -6.19 -4.44
CA LYS A 48 -18.39 -6.27 -3.14
C LYS A 48 -18.25 -4.94 -2.40
N TYR A 49 -19.29 -4.54 -1.66
CA TYR A 49 -19.30 -3.34 -0.80
C TYR A 49 -19.04 -1.99 -1.48
N LEU A 50 -19.19 -1.90 -2.81
CA LEU A 50 -18.83 -0.70 -3.57
C LEU A 50 -19.52 0.59 -3.08
N ASP A 51 -20.80 0.54 -2.69
CA ASP A 51 -21.49 1.72 -2.14
C ASP A 51 -20.84 2.24 -0.85
N ARG A 52 -20.45 1.34 0.06
CA ARG A 52 -19.71 1.71 1.27
C ARG A 52 -18.34 2.29 0.95
N MET A 53 -17.65 1.72 -0.04
CA MET A 53 -16.35 2.22 -0.49
C MET A 53 -16.47 3.64 -1.06
N LYS A 54 -17.51 3.94 -1.85
CA LYS A 54 -17.76 5.29 -2.38
C LYS A 54 -17.97 6.31 -1.24
N GLU A 55 -18.82 5.97 -0.28
CA GLU A 55 -19.06 6.83 0.90
C GLU A 55 -17.76 7.10 1.67
N ARG A 56 -17.01 6.05 1.98
CA ARG A 56 -15.72 6.18 2.67
C ARG A 56 -14.69 6.95 1.85
N TYR A 57 -14.61 6.71 0.55
CA TYR A 57 -13.69 7.41 -0.32
C TYR A 57 -14.02 8.91 -0.32
N GLN A 58 -15.30 9.27 -0.43
CA GLN A 58 -15.77 10.67 -0.37
C GLN A 58 -15.32 11.36 0.93
N GLU A 59 -15.40 10.65 2.06
CA GLU A 59 -15.03 11.16 3.38
C GLU A 59 -13.51 11.27 3.59
N ASN A 60 -12.75 10.28 3.11
CA ASN A 60 -11.37 10.08 3.54
C ASN A 60 -10.31 10.47 2.49
N ALA A 61 -10.67 10.53 1.20
CA ALA A 61 -9.69 10.79 0.15
C ALA A 61 -8.92 12.11 0.32
N PRO A 62 -9.51 13.25 0.74
CA PRO A 62 -8.75 14.47 0.97
C PRO A 62 -7.60 14.29 1.99
N LEU A 63 -7.89 13.68 3.13
CA LEU A 63 -6.89 13.40 4.17
C LEU A 63 -5.86 12.38 3.69
N MET A 64 -6.31 11.31 3.03
CA MET A 64 -5.41 10.30 2.46
C MET A 64 -4.40 10.93 1.50
N PHE A 65 -4.84 11.81 0.60
CA PHE A 65 -3.94 12.48 -0.33
C PHE A 65 -3.05 13.51 0.35
N ASP A 66 -3.52 14.20 1.39
CA ASP A 66 -2.64 15.05 2.21
C ASP A 66 -1.54 14.26 2.91
N GLN A 67 -1.85 13.06 3.42
CA GLN A 67 -0.86 12.15 4.02
C GLN A 67 0.16 11.66 3.01
N LEU A 68 -0.30 11.23 1.82
CA LEU A 68 0.58 10.77 0.74
C LEU A 68 1.55 11.86 0.27
N GLY A 69 1.10 13.13 0.30
CA GLY A 69 1.91 14.30 -0.02
C GLY A 69 2.77 14.82 1.12
N TYR A 70 2.71 14.21 2.31
CA TYR A 70 3.30 14.74 3.55
C TYR A 70 2.82 16.15 3.93
N PHE A 71 1.62 16.54 3.48
CA PHE A 71 0.94 17.77 3.89
C PHE A 71 0.21 17.60 5.23
N ALA A 72 -0.01 16.35 5.64
CA ALA A 72 -0.52 15.96 6.95
C ALA A 72 0.36 14.87 7.57
N GLU A 73 0.24 14.70 8.89
CA GLU A 73 0.91 13.63 9.62
C GLU A 73 0.39 12.25 9.16
N VAL A 74 1.31 11.31 9.01
CA VAL A 74 1.01 9.93 8.59
C VAL A 74 1.09 9.01 9.82
N PRO A 75 -0.04 8.62 10.43
CA PRO A 75 -0.07 7.84 11.66
C PRO A 75 0.16 6.34 11.38
N TRP A 76 1.23 5.99 10.66
CA TRP A 76 1.48 4.64 10.17
C TRP A 76 1.59 3.61 11.29
N GLN A 77 2.13 3.96 12.47
CA GLN A 77 2.16 3.03 13.60
C GLN A 77 0.74 2.68 14.09
N LEU A 78 -0.17 3.65 14.11
CA LEU A 78 -1.55 3.42 14.54
C LEU A 78 -2.27 2.51 13.53
N GLY A 79 -2.16 2.84 12.24
CA GLY A 79 -2.75 2.04 11.16
C GLY A 79 -2.22 0.60 11.13
N LEU A 80 -0.90 0.41 11.23
CA LEU A 80 -0.30 -0.92 11.23
C LEU A 80 -0.73 -1.74 12.44
N LYS A 81 -0.81 -1.10 13.62
CA LYS A 81 -1.29 -1.78 14.83
C LYS A 81 -2.74 -2.23 14.67
N LYS A 82 -3.64 -1.36 14.21
CA LYS A 82 -5.04 -1.73 13.99
C LYS A 82 -5.19 -2.82 12.91
N PHE A 83 -4.40 -2.77 11.84
CA PHE A 83 -4.35 -3.82 10.84
C PHE A 83 -3.97 -5.18 11.44
N CYS A 84 -2.93 -5.22 12.28
CA CYS A 84 -2.52 -6.44 12.97
C CYS A 84 -3.61 -6.95 13.92
N GLU A 85 -4.26 -6.07 14.69
CA GLU A 85 -5.37 -6.42 15.61
C GLU A 85 -6.56 -7.04 14.86
N MET A 86 -6.92 -6.48 13.70
CA MET A 86 -8.00 -7.01 12.85
C MET A 86 -7.71 -8.42 12.30
N LEU A 87 -6.44 -8.77 12.10
CA LEU A 87 -6.02 -10.07 11.57
C LEU A 87 -5.63 -11.12 12.63
N GLN A 88 -5.64 -10.79 13.93
CA GLN A 88 -5.17 -11.69 14.99
C GLN A 88 -5.83 -13.08 14.99
N ASN A 89 -7.09 -13.17 14.55
CA ASN A 89 -7.86 -14.41 14.51
C ASN A 89 -8.12 -14.92 13.08
N SER A 90 -7.45 -14.34 12.09
CA SER A 90 -7.61 -14.71 10.68
C SER A 90 -6.64 -15.84 10.30
N THR A 91 -6.93 -16.51 9.17
CA THR A 91 -6.00 -17.46 8.56
C THR A 91 -5.08 -16.82 7.53
N VAL A 92 -5.24 -15.52 7.28
CA VAL A 92 -4.51 -14.82 6.23
C VAL A 92 -3.02 -14.83 6.49
N ASN A 93 -2.27 -15.42 5.56
CA ASN A 93 -0.83 -15.29 5.52
C ASN A 93 -0.48 -13.98 4.81
N TRP A 94 0.17 -13.08 5.54
CA TRP A 94 0.56 -11.77 5.03
C TRP A 94 1.97 -11.40 5.47
N TRP A 95 2.54 -10.41 4.78
CA TRP A 95 3.82 -9.83 5.14
C TRP A 95 3.90 -8.34 4.78
N LEU A 96 4.68 -7.60 5.56
CA LEU A 96 4.85 -6.16 5.42
C LEU A 96 6.05 -5.87 4.53
N THR A 97 5.91 -4.96 3.57
CA THR A 97 7.01 -4.50 2.72
C THR A 97 7.15 -2.98 2.77
N GLY A 98 7.96 -2.43 1.87
CA GLY A 98 8.17 -1.00 1.73
C GLY A 98 8.79 -0.35 2.96
N SER A 99 8.48 0.94 3.15
CA SER A 99 9.16 1.75 4.15
C SER A 99 8.77 1.40 5.60
N CYS A 100 7.52 1.00 5.84
CA CYS A 100 7.06 0.52 7.13
C CYS A 100 7.86 -0.71 7.61
N ALA A 101 8.17 -1.65 6.71
CA ALA A 101 9.00 -2.82 7.04
C ALA A 101 10.42 -2.45 7.53
N ALA A 102 10.99 -1.33 7.06
CA ALA A 102 12.24 -0.80 7.59
C ALA A 102 12.04 -0.15 8.97
N CYS A 103 10.98 0.64 9.11
CA CYS A 103 10.68 1.38 10.33
C CYS A 103 10.44 0.46 11.53
N ILE A 104 9.72 -0.66 11.36
CA ILE A 104 9.47 -1.59 12.47
C ILE A 104 10.75 -2.25 13.00
N ARG A 105 11.84 -2.24 12.23
CA ARG A 105 13.17 -2.68 12.68
C ARG A 105 13.92 -1.62 13.48
N GLY A 106 13.47 -0.37 13.43
CA GLY A 106 14.14 0.79 14.03
C GLY A 106 14.90 1.67 13.03
N VAL A 107 14.72 1.50 11.72
CA VAL A 107 15.28 2.46 10.75
C VAL A 107 14.43 3.72 10.72
N GLU A 108 15.04 4.88 10.93
CA GLU A 108 14.35 6.18 10.98
C GLU A 108 13.93 6.69 9.59
N LEU A 109 12.92 6.08 8.97
CA LEU A 109 12.29 6.55 7.74
C LEU A 109 10.93 7.21 8.05
N ASN A 110 10.35 7.85 7.03
CA ASN A 110 9.02 8.46 7.10
C ASN A 110 8.09 7.79 6.06
N PRO A 111 7.34 6.75 6.43
CA PRO A 111 6.34 6.14 5.56
C PRO A 111 5.22 7.12 5.20
N HIS A 112 4.65 6.98 4.01
CA HIS A 112 3.41 7.67 3.63
C HIS A 112 2.19 6.74 3.58
N ASP A 113 2.44 5.43 3.60
CA ASP A 113 1.49 4.34 3.49
C ASP A 113 2.05 3.07 4.17
N ILE A 114 1.24 2.01 4.15
CA ILE A 114 1.60 0.67 4.59
C ILE A 114 1.40 -0.28 3.41
N ASP A 115 2.48 -0.95 2.99
CA ASP A 115 2.43 -1.94 1.91
C ASP A 115 2.30 -3.36 2.49
N ILE A 116 1.19 -4.03 2.19
CA ILE A 116 0.92 -5.40 2.66
C ILE A 116 0.78 -6.34 1.47
N MET A 117 1.53 -7.44 1.51
CA MET A 117 1.36 -8.54 0.59
C MET A 117 0.58 -9.68 1.23
N ILE A 118 -0.34 -10.27 0.47
CA ILE A 118 -1.12 -11.45 0.84
C ILE A 118 -1.02 -12.53 -0.23
N ASP A 119 -1.48 -13.75 0.07
CA ASP A 119 -1.76 -14.74 -0.95
C ASP A 119 -3.11 -14.43 -1.62
N SER A 120 -3.23 -14.56 -2.95
CA SER A 120 -4.47 -14.17 -3.66
C SER A 120 -5.72 -14.96 -3.22
N GLU A 121 -5.54 -16.15 -2.67
CA GLU A 121 -6.62 -16.93 -2.05
C GLU A 121 -7.25 -16.23 -0.82
N SER A 122 -6.53 -15.29 -0.20
CA SER A 122 -6.99 -14.52 0.96
C SER A 122 -7.77 -13.26 0.60
N VAL A 123 -7.93 -12.91 -0.70
CA VAL A 123 -8.60 -11.67 -1.13
C VAL A 123 -10.04 -11.58 -0.62
N ASP A 124 -10.79 -12.68 -0.69
CA ASP A 124 -12.17 -12.72 -0.20
C ASP A 124 -12.24 -12.55 1.33
N GLU A 125 -11.35 -13.20 2.08
CA GLU A 125 -11.28 -13.08 3.54
C GLU A 125 -10.89 -11.64 3.95
N ILE A 126 -9.87 -11.06 3.32
CA ILE A 126 -9.46 -9.67 3.55
C ILE A 126 -10.60 -8.70 3.22
N THR A 127 -11.31 -8.94 2.12
CA THR A 127 -12.46 -8.10 1.74
C THR A 127 -13.54 -8.12 2.81
N GLU A 128 -13.82 -9.28 3.42
CA GLU A 128 -14.80 -9.41 4.50
C GLU A 128 -14.34 -8.79 5.81
N ILE A 129 -13.09 -9.01 6.22
CA ILE A 129 -12.51 -8.46 7.45
C ILE A 129 -12.48 -6.93 7.39
N PHE A 130 -12.11 -6.36 6.25
CA PHE A 130 -11.89 -4.92 6.09
C PHE A 130 -12.99 -4.19 5.31
N LYS A 131 -14.17 -4.79 5.12
CA LYS A 131 -15.29 -4.20 4.36
C LYS A 131 -15.67 -2.79 4.77
N ASP A 132 -15.51 -2.46 6.05
CA ASP A 132 -15.84 -1.14 6.60
C ASP A 132 -14.65 -0.15 6.57
N TYR A 133 -13.52 -0.56 5.97
CA TYR A 133 -12.31 0.27 5.82
C TYR A 133 -11.83 0.39 4.37
N LEU A 134 -12.31 -0.46 3.46
CA LEU A 134 -12.01 -0.39 2.04
C LEU A 134 -12.48 0.94 1.43
N ILE A 135 -11.62 1.51 0.58
CA ILE A 135 -11.92 2.71 -0.22
C ILE A 135 -11.72 2.44 -1.72
N GLU A 136 -10.89 1.46 -2.08
CA GLU A 136 -10.75 0.92 -3.42
C GLU A 136 -10.87 -0.62 -3.33
N PRO A 137 -11.66 -1.27 -4.20
CA PRO A 137 -11.81 -2.72 -4.13
C PRO A 137 -10.49 -3.43 -4.47
N ILE A 138 -10.28 -4.60 -3.86
CA ILE A 138 -9.15 -5.47 -4.20
C ILE A 138 -9.52 -6.26 -5.46
N ILE A 139 -8.87 -5.94 -6.57
CA ILE A 139 -9.18 -6.49 -7.90
C ILE A 139 -7.93 -6.94 -8.62
N SER A 140 -8.10 -7.83 -9.60
CA SER A 140 -7.02 -8.25 -10.50
C SER A 140 -6.35 -7.05 -11.17
N THR A 141 -5.02 -7.04 -11.23
CA THR A 141 -4.23 -6.08 -12.01
C THR A 141 -3.85 -6.60 -13.39
N GLU A 142 -4.46 -7.72 -13.81
CA GLU A 142 -4.12 -8.44 -15.04
C GLU A 142 -2.65 -8.90 -15.08
N GLY A 143 -2.06 -9.14 -13.90
CA GLY A 143 -0.71 -9.66 -13.75
C GLY A 143 0.40 -8.63 -14.00
N TRP A 144 0.11 -7.33 -13.81
CA TRP A 144 1.08 -6.26 -14.04
C TRP A 144 2.33 -6.39 -13.15
N LEU A 145 2.16 -6.19 -11.83
CA LEU A 145 3.24 -6.36 -10.83
C LEU A 145 2.84 -7.31 -9.71
N THR A 146 1.55 -7.45 -9.47
CA THR A 146 0.92 -8.30 -8.47
C THR A 146 -0.33 -8.90 -9.10
N LYS A 147 -0.86 -9.99 -8.59
CA LYS A 147 -2.10 -10.56 -9.16
C LYS A 147 -3.29 -9.65 -8.89
N ASP A 148 -3.46 -9.23 -7.64
CA ASP A 148 -4.52 -8.33 -7.20
C ASP A 148 -3.95 -7.08 -6.51
N PHE A 149 -4.72 -6.01 -6.49
CA PHE A 149 -4.42 -4.76 -5.77
C PHE A 149 -5.71 -4.08 -5.29
N GLY A 150 -5.68 -3.51 -4.09
CA GLY A 150 -6.74 -2.65 -3.56
C GLY A 150 -6.26 -1.78 -2.42
N VAL A 151 -7.14 -0.93 -1.90
CA VAL A 151 -6.76 0.09 -0.91
C VAL A 151 -7.74 0.12 0.24
N ILE A 152 -7.17 0.03 1.44
CA ILE A 152 -7.83 0.25 2.71
C ILE A 152 -7.40 1.61 3.26
N PHE A 153 -8.32 2.32 3.91
CA PHE A 153 -7.99 3.51 4.68
C PHE A 153 -8.41 3.34 6.14
N MET A 154 -7.42 3.26 7.02
CA MET A 154 -7.58 3.10 8.46
C MET A 154 -6.60 4.03 9.19
N ASP A 155 -6.96 5.32 9.26
CA ASP A 155 -6.12 6.46 9.65
C ASP A 155 -4.93 6.76 8.72
N VAL A 156 -4.51 5.76 7.96
CA VAL A 156 -3.45 5.81 6.94
C VAL A 156 -3.86 4.91 5.78
N ARG A 157 -3.32 5.20 4.59
CA ARG A 157 -3.44 4.33 3.42
C ARG A 157 -2.72 3.01 3.65
N ILE A 158 -3.40 1.90 3.37
CA ILE A 158 -2.85 0.56 3.35
C ILE A 158 -3.10 -0.02 1.96
N ASP A 159 -2.01 -0.27 1.24
CA ASP A 159 -2.04 -0.92 -0.06
C ASP A 159 -1.99 -2.43 0.16
N ILE A 160 -3.02 -3.12 -0.34
CA ILE A 160 -3.12 -4.58 -0.30
C ILE A 160 -2.81 -5.09 -1.68
N ALA A 161 -1.80 -5.94 -1.82
CA ALA A 161 -1.51 -6.59 -3.08
C ALA A 161 -1.23 -8.09 -2.88
N SER A 162 -1.43 -8.89 -3.93
CA SER A 162 -1.29 -10.35 -3.85
C SER A 162 -0.30 -10.91 -4.86
N ASP A 163 0.29 -12.06 -4.56
CA ASP A 163 1.08 -12.89 -5.48
C ASP A 163 2.03 -12.07 -6.39
N PRO A 164 3.18 -11.60 -5.87
CA PRO A 164 4.07 -10.71 -6.62
C PRO A 164 4.59 -11.37 -7.90
N ALA A 165 4.63 -10.59 -8.99
CA ALA A 165 5.03 -11.07 -10.30
C ALA A 165 6.56 -11.30 -10.39
N PRO A 166 7.03 -12.28 -11.19
CA PRO A 166 8.46 -12.56 -11.38
C PRO A 166 9.30 -11.37 -11.84
N ILE A 167 8.71 -10.44 -12.60
CA ILE A 167 9.40 -9.23 -13.09
C ILE A 167 9.93 -8.35 -11.96
N LEU A 168 9.38 -8.44 -10.75
CA LEU A 168 9.87 -7.73 -9.58
C LEU A 168 11.27 -8.20 -9.13
N ASP A 169 11.71 -9.37 -9.59
CA ASP A 169 13.07 -9.86 -9.37
C ASP A 169 14.05 -9.49 -10.50
N GLU A 170 13.60 -8.71 -11.49
CA GLU A 170 14.40 -8.34 -12.66
C GLU A 170 14.73 -6.83 -12.73
N PRO A 171 15.98 -6.46 -13.12
CA PRO A 171 17.16 -7.32 -13.26
C PRO A 171 17.71 -7.84 -11.93
N GLU A 172 17.25 -7.30 -10.80
CA GLU A 172 17.63 -7.72 -9.45
C GLU A 172 16.41 -7.70 -8.52
N PRO A 173 16.34 -8.63 -7.54
CA PRO A 173 15.31 -8.66 -6.50
C PRO A 173 15.01 -7.33 -5.81
N VAL A 174 13.72 -6.99 -5.74
CA VAL A 174 13.20 -5.91 -4.89
C VAL A 174 12.54 -6.46 -3.63
N ASP A 175 12.20 -5.58 -2.70
CA ASP A 175 11.64 -5.92 -1.40
C ASP A 175 10.19 -6.41 -1.43
N CYS A 176 9.51 -6.34 -2.57
CA CYS A 176 8.15 -6.86 -2.76
C CYS A 176 8.05 -8.05 -3.76
N GLY A 177 9.18 -8.58 -4.26
CA GLY A 177 9.19 -9.65 -5.29
C GLY A 177 9.14 -11.09 -4.75
N PRO A 178 9.08 -12.11 -5.65
CA PRO A 178 9.11 -13.52 -5.26
C PRO A 178 10.35 -13.94 -4.45
N TYR A 179 11.51 -13.35 -4.72
CA TYR A 179 12.72 -13.58 -3.92
C TYR A 179 12.51 -13.12 -2.47
N ALA A 180 11.88 -11.96 -2.25
CA ALA A 180 11.56 -11.46 -0.92
C ALA A 180 10.62 -12.42 -0.18
N LEU A 181 9.53 -12.86 -0.84
CA LEU A 181 8.56 -13.81 -0.29
C LEU A 181 9.21 -15.12 0.20
N LYS A 182 10.21 -15.62 -0.53
CA LYS A 182 10.94 -16.85 -0.16
C LYS A 182 11.96 -16.67 0.97
N ASN A 183 12.30 -15.44 1.33
CA ASN A 183 13.36 -15.10 2.27
C ASN A 183 12.89 -14.18 3.41
N LEU A 184 11.60 -14.23 3.76
CA LEU A 184 11.04 -13.37 4.80
C LEU A 184 11.72 -13.61 6.16
N GLU A 185 11.96 -12.51 6.87
CA GLU A 185 12.43 -12.45 8.25
C GLU A 185 11.27 -12.12 9.18
N ILE A 186 11.34 -12.51 10.46
CA ILE A 186 10.36 -12.14 11.48
C ILE A 186 10.93 -11.02 12.34
N VAL A 187 10.12 -9.98 12.59
CA VAL A 187 10.44 -8.87 13.49
C VAL A 187 9.36 -8.78 14.57
N ASP A 188 9.78 -8.74 15.82
CA ASP A 188 8.88 -8.44 16.95
C ASP A 188 8.66 -6.93 17.02
N TRP A 189 7.41 -6.50 16.86
CA TRP A 189 7.02 -5.09 16.90
C TRP A 189 5.71 -4.93 17.66
N ASN A 190 5.73 -4.17 18.76
CA ASN A 190 4.54 -3.91 19.61
C ASN A 190 3.79 -5.18 20.06
N GLY A 191 4.51 -6.29 20.26
CA GLY A 191 3.93 -7.59 20.65
C GLY A 191 3.42 -8.42 19.46
N PHE A 192 3.56 -7.95 18.22
CA PHE A 192 3.24 -8.70 17.01
C PHE A 192 4.50 -9.25 16.36
N GLN A 193 4.40 -10.47 15.81
CA GLN A 193 5.45 -11.06 14.99
C GLN A 193 5.13 -10.79 13.52
N ILE A 194 5.87 -9.88 12.90
CA ILE A 194 5.58 -9.43 11.53
C ILE A 194 6.63 -9.98 10.58
N LYS A 195 6.18 -10.65 9.52
CA LYS A 195 7.02 -11.09 8.41
C LYS A 195 7.39 -9.91 7.53
N VAL A 196 8.65 -9.80 7.15
CA VAL A 196 9.21 -8.68 6.38
C VAL A 196 10.33 -9.14 5.45
N PRO A 197 10.56 -8.48 4.30
CA PRO A 197 11.62 -8.85 3.37
C PRO A 197 13.00 -8.58 3.99
N PRO A 198 14.06 -9.29 3.57
CA PRO A 198 15.42 -8.98 3.99
C PRO A 198 15.76 -7.50 3.82
N LEU A 199 16.30 -6.87 4.87
CA LEU A 199 16.56 -5.44 4.87
C LEU A 199 17.51 -4.99 3.73
N LYS A 200 18.36 -5.90 3.24
CA LYS A 200 19.24 -5.67 2.09
C LYS A 200 18.47 -5.34 0.80
N LEU A 201 17.30 -5.94 0.58
CA LEU A 201 16.46 -5.65 -0.59
C LEU A 201 15.93 -4.21 -0.54
N GLN A 202 15.53 -3.75 0.64
CA GLN A 202 15.08 -2.37 0.85
C GLN A 202 16.21 -1.36 0.63
N PHE A 203 17.45 -1.70 1.03
CA PHE A 203 18.62 -0.88 0.72
C PHE A 203 18.82 -0.77 -0.81
N ASN A 204 18.82 -1.90 -1.52
CA ASN A 204 19.06 -1.96 -2.95
C ASN A 204 17.98 -1.18 -3.74
N VAL A 205 16.70 -1.37 -3.43
CA VAL A 205 15.61 -0.67 -4.13
C VAL A 205 15.66 0.83 -3.92
N ASN A 206 16.04 1.31 -2.72
CA ASN A 206 16.23 2.73 -2.46
C ASN A 206 17.43 3.30 -3.25
N GLN A 207 18.52 2.55 -3.41
CA GLN A 207 19.62 2.99 -4.29
C GLN A 207 19.16 3.08 -5.76
N LYS A 208 18.49 2.04 -6.28
CA LYS A 208 18.00 1.98 -7.67
C LYS A 208 17.03 3.12 -7.98
N ARG A 209 16.17 3.50 -7.03
CA ARG A 209 15.20 4.60 -7.14
C ARG A 209 15.80 5.99 -6.85
N GLY A 210 17.12 6.11 -6.64
CA GLY A 210 17.78 7.39 -6.34
C GLY A 210 17.46 7.97 -4.95
N ARG A 211 16.89 7.17 -4.03
CA ARG A 211 16.49 7.57 -2.67
C ARG A 211 17.69 7.44 -1.71
N PHE A 212 18.79 8.13 -2.03
CA PHE A 212 20.09 7.91 -1.39
C PHE A 212 20.10 8.17 0.12
N GLU A 213 19.36 9.17 0.60
CA GLU A 213 19.27 9.45 2.04
C GLU A 213 18.58 8.31 2.81
N ARG A 214 17.54 7.71 2.24
CA ARG A 214 16.90 6.50 2.82
C ARG A 214 17.87 5.32 2.81
N ALA A 215 18.58 5.10 1.70
CA ALA A 215 19.58 4.03 1.60
C ALA A 215 20.73 4.20 2.62
N LYS A 216 21.18 5.43 2.88
CA LYS A 216 22.21 5.74 3.88
C LYS A 216 21.77 5.35 5.29
N LYS A 217 20.53 5.69 5.68
CA LYS A 217 19.96 5.31 6.97
C LYS A 217 19.86 3.79 7.13
N ILE A 218 19.38 3.09 6.10
CA ILE A 218 19.30 1.62 6.11
C ILE A 218 20.70 1.01 6.26
N LYS A 219 21.69 1.50 5.51
CA LYS A 219 23.08 1.03 5.57
C LYS A 219 23.67 1.22 6.97
N ALA A 220 23.51 2.41 7.55
CA ALA A 220 24.00 2.70 8.90
C ALA A 220 23.40 1.74 9.94
N PHE A 221 22.11 1.46 9.86
CA PHE A 221 21.44 0.49 10.73
C PHE A 221 22.00 -0.93 10.55
N MET A 222 22.21 -1.38 9.30
CA MET A 222 22.79 -2.69 9.01
C MET A 222 24.22 -2.84 9.55
N GLU A 223 25.02 -1.77 9.52
CA GLU A 223 26.38 -1.75 10.06
C GLU A 223 26.41 -1.74 11.60
N ALA A 224 25.46 -1.05 12.23
CA ALA A 224 25.32 -1.02 13.69
C ALA A 224 24.96 -2.41 14.26
N LYS A 225 24.10 -3.19 13.58
CA LYS A 225 23.73 -4.55 14.00
C LYS A 225 24.84 -5.60 13.89
N LYS A 226 25.92 -5.30 13.14
CA LYS A 226 27.07 -6.21 12.98
C LYS A 226 28.11 -6.05 14.09
N LYS A 227 28.00 -5.00 14.90
CA LYS A 227 28.87 -4.75 16.07
C LYS A 227 28.23 -5.37 17.31
#